data_AF-A0A6I8MD35-F1
#
_entry.id   AF-A0A6I8MD35-F1
#
_cell.length_a   1.000
_cell.length_b   1.000
_cell.length_c   1.000
_cell.angle_alpha   90.00
_cell.angle_beta   90.00
_cell.angle_gamma   90.00
#
_symmetry.space_group_name_H-M   'P 1'
#
loop_
_entity.id
_entity.type
_entity.pdbx_description
1 polymer ?
#
loop_
_entity_poly.entity_id
_entity_poly.type
_entity_poly.pdbx_seq_one_letter_code
_entity_poly.pdbx_strand_id
1 'polypeptide(L)' 'MGNITTIDRWLSPSQAAEIIPYSAWQIRKFCRQGILPHSKRPGSKQNRIMIKQSDLVNFIQQGAAA' A
#
# COMPACT_ATOMS: atom_id res chain seq x y z
N MET A 1 -19.90 16.24 -1.07
CA MET A 1 -19.12 15.29 -0.24
C MET A 1 -18.52 14.27 -1.18
N GLY A 2 -17.18 14.16 -1.17
CA GLY A 2 -16.38 13.71 -2.31
C GLY A 2 -16.68 12.30 -2.81
N ASN A 3 -16.94 12.19 -4.11
CA ASN A 3 -16.93 10.93 -4.83
C ASN A 3 -15.51 10.40 -4.83
N ILE A 4 -15.21 9.46 -3.92
CA ILE A 4 -13.97 8.68 -3.95
C ILE A 4 -14.14 7.71 -5.12
N THR A 5 -13.98 8.20 -6.35
CA THR A 5 -13.83 7.34 -7.52
C THR A 5 -12.59 6.50 -7.26
N THR A 6 -12.82 5.24 -6.94
CA THR A 6 -11.87 4.15 -6.72
C THR A 6 -11.11 3.86 -8.02
N ILE A 7 -10.27 4.79 -8.45
CA ILE A 7 -9.18 4.45 -9.36
C ILE A 7 -8.25 3.59 -8.52
N ASP A 8 -8.27 2.27 -8.72
CA ASP A 8 -7.39 1.31 -8.06
C ASP A 8 -5.95 1.55 -8.52
N ARG A 9 -5.36 2.62 -7.97
CA ARG A 9 -4.04 3.10 -8.32
C ARG A 9 -3.04 2.24 -7.59
N TRP A 10 -2.03 1.81 -8.33
CA TRP A 10 -0.88 1.19 -7.72
C TRP A 10 0.09 2.24 -7.20
N LEU A 11 0.50 2.07 -5.95
CA LEU A 11 1.36 2.98 -5.21
C LEU A 11 2.68 2.29 -4.87
N SER A 12 3.76 3.07 -4.93
CA SER A 12 5.02 2.67 -4.32
C SER A 12 4.97 2.87 -2.79
N PRO A 13 5.87 2.23 -2.00
CA PRO A 13 5.90 2.42 -0.55
C PRO A 13 6.08 3.87 -0.10
N SER A 14 6.79 4.69 -0.89
CA SER A 14 6.96 6.12 -0.59
C SER A 14 5.65 6.89 -0.78
N GLN A 15 4.91 6.62 -1.86
CA GLN A 15 3.60 7.23 -2.09
C GLN A 15 2.57 6.78 -1.06
N ALA A 16 2.62 5.51 -0.66
CA ALA A 16 1.74 4.99 0.38
C ALA A 16 1.97 5.69 1.74
N ALA A 17 3.22 6.08 2.05
CA ALA A 17 3.57 6.81 3.26
C ALA A 17 3.03 8.25 3.30
N GLU A 18 2.63 8.82 2.16
CA GLU A 18 1.96 10.13 2.11
C GLU A 18 0.48 10.04 2.49
N ILE A 19 -0.10 8.84 2.42
CA ILE A 19 -1.53 8.61 2.65
C ILE A 19 -1.79 8.11 4.08
N ILE A 20 -0.83 7.39 4.67
CA ILE A 20 -1.00 6.69 5.95
C ILE A 20 0.09 7.13 6.93
N PRO A 21 -0.17 7.09 8.25
CA PRO A 21 0.80 7.52 9.26
C PRO A 21 1.89 6.48 9.53
N TYR A 22 2.44 5.87 8.47
CA TYR A 22 3.57 4.92 8.54
C TYR A 22 4.67 5.32 7.57
N SER A 23 5.91 5.16 8.00
CA SER A 23 7.07 5.38 7.13
C SER A 23 7.11 4.36 5.98
N ALA A 24 7.70 4.76 4.85
CA ALA A 24 7.92 3.85 3.72
C ALA A 24 8.69 2.58 4.12
N TRP A 25 9.56 2.66 5.14
CA TRP A 25 10.26 1.50 5.68
C TRP A 25 9.31 0.53 6.41
N GLN A 26 8.42 1.04 7.28
CA GLN A 26 7.41 0.23 7.95
C GLN A 26 6.48 -0.45 6.93
N ILE A 27 6.04 0.28 5.91
CA ILE A 27 5.21 -0.27 4.83
C ILE A 27 5.93 -1.42 4.12
N ARG A 28 7.22 -1.26 3.80
CA ARG A 28 8.05 -2.35 3.24
C ARG A 28 8.19 -3.53 4.19
N LYS A 29 8.20 -3.30 5.50
CA LYS A 29 8.24 -4.37 6.51
C LYS A 29 6.93 -5.15 6.51
N PHE A 30 5.78 -4.46 6.51
CA PHE A 30 4.46 -5.08 6.42
C PHE A 30 4.28 -5.91 5.14
N CYS A 31 4.75 -5.40 4.00
CA CYS A 31 4.75 -6.16 2.74
C CYS A 31 5.59 -7.45 2.84
N ARG A 32 6.78 -7.35 3.45
CA ARG A 32 7.69 -8.50 3.63
C ARG A 32 7.15 -9.54 4.62
N GLN A 33 6.40 -9.11 5.62
CA GLN A 33 5.75 -9.99 6.60
C GLN A 33 4.46 -10.61 6.08
N GLY A 34 3.97 -10.21 4.90
CA GLY A 34 2.70 -10.70 4.33
C GLY A 34 1.44 -10.10 4.95
N ILE A 35 1.59 -9.08 5.80
CA ILE A 35 0.47 -8.41 6.46
C ILE A 35 -0.23 -7.45 5.48
N LEU A 36 0.55 -6.73 4.67
CA LEU A 36 0.04 -5.84 3.64
C LEU A 36 0.14 -6.53 2.27
N PRO A 37 -0.99 -6.70 1.55
CA PRO A 37 -0.98 -7.25 0.20
C PRO A 37 -0.12 -6.37 -0.70
N HIS A 38 0.79 -7.01 -1.43
CA HIS A 38 1.62 -6.32 -2.41
C HIS A 38 1.77 -7.16 -3.65
N SER A 39 1.95 -6.49 -4.78
CA SER A 39 2.32 -7.11 -6.03
C SER A 39 3.71 -6.65 -6.44
N LYS A 40 4.41 -7.50 -7.18
CA LYS A 40 5.65 -7.14 -7.85
C LYS A 40 5.29 -6.81 -9.28
N ARG A 41 5.69 -5.64 -9.76
CA ARG A 41 5.44 -5.28 -11.16
C ARG A 41 6.16 -6.26 -12.10
N PRO A 42 5.46 -7.06 -12.91
CA PRO A 42 6.10 -7.96 -13.85
C PRO A 42 6.92 -7.15 -14.87
N GLY A 43 8.14 -7.59 -15.16
CA GLY A 43 9.07 -6.90 -16.07
C GLY A 43 9.89 -5.75 -15.46
N SER A 44 9.69 -5.41 -14.19
CA SER A 44 10.57 -4.44 -13.51
C SER A 44 11.88 -5.11 -13.10
N LYS A 45 13.02 -4.70 -13.70
CA LYS A 45 14.37 -5.17 -13.36
C LYS A 45 14.72 -5.15 -11.86
N GLN A 46 14.01 -4.34 -11.07
CA GLN A 46 14.22 -4.18 -9.62
C GLN A 46 13.17 -4.83 -8.71
N ASN A 47 12.22 -5.63 -9.22
CA ASN A 47 11.15 -6.23 -8.38
C ASN A 47 10.47 -5.19 -7.47
N ARG A 48 10.09 -4.03 -8.03
CA ARG A 48 9.52 -2.93 -7.25
C ARG A 48 8.21 -3.39 -6.60
N ILE A 49 8.16 -3.26 -5.28
CA ILE A 49 6.95 -3.48 -4.48
C ILE A 49 5.93 -2.42 -4.89
N MET A 50 4.74 -2.89 -5.27
CA MET A 50 3.61 -2.04 -5.58
C MET A 50 2.40 -2.50 -4.78
N ILE A 51 1.71 -1.53 -4.20
CA ILE A 51 0.62 -1.73 -3.26
C ILE A 51 -0.62 -1.13 -3.90
N LYS A 52 -1.74 -1.86 -3.93
CA LYS A 52 -3.00 -1.27 -4.36
C LYS A 52 -3.47 -0.28 -3.31
N GLN A 53 -3.95 0.87 -3.76
CA GLN A 53 -4.52 1.87 -2.86
C GLN A 53 -5.70 1.31 -2.05
N SER A 54 -6.52 0.44 -2.65
CA SER A 54 -7.62 -0.25 -1.96
C SER A 54 -7.14 -1.13 -0.81
N ASP A 55 -6.14 -1.98 -1.04
CA ASP A 55 -5.52 -2.81 -0.01
C ASP A 55 -4.90 -1.97 1.12
N LEU A 56 -4.30 -0.82 0.78
CA LEU A 56 -3.75 0.10 1.76
C LEU A 56 -4.83 0.68 2.67
N VAL A 57 -5.94 1.13 2.09
CA VAL A 57 -7.08 1.68 2.84
C VAL A 57 -7.73 0.60 3.70
N ASN A 58 -7.91 -0.62 3.17
CA ASN A 58 -8.43 -1.76 3.91
C ASN A 58 -7.52 -2.11 5.09
N PHE A 59 -6.21 -2.10 4.89
CA PHE A 59 -5.23 -2.35 5.94
C PHE A 59 -5.32 -1.34 7.10
N ILE A 60 -5.53 -0.05 6.79
CA ILE A 60 -5.75 0.97 7.84
C ILE A 60 -7.07 0.72 8.56
N GLN A 61 -8.15 0.44 7.82
CA GLN A 61 -9.46 0.20 8.44
C GLN A 61 -9.45 -1.03 9.35
N GLN A 62 -8.71 -2.08 8.98
CA GLN A 62 -8.54 -3.28 9.80
C GLN A 62 -7.57 -3.07 10.97
N GLY A 63 -6.51 -2.29 10.79
CA GLY A 63 -5.50 -2.00 11.82
C GLY A 63 -5.91 -0.92 12.83
N ALA A 64 -6.86 -0.05 12.49
CA ALA A 64 -7.41 0.98 13.38
C ALA A 64 -8.44 0.45 14.40
N ALA A 65 -8.77 -0.84 14.33
CA ALA A 65 -9.74 -1.51 15.20
C ALA A 65 -9.10 -2.36 16.32
N ALA A 66 -7.79 -2.20 16.57
CA ALA A 66 -7.06 -2.93 17.61
C ALA A 66 -6.60 -2.00 18.75
#